data_AF-A0A504Y9G8-F1
#
_entry.id   AF-A0A504Y9G8-F1
#
_cell.length_a   1.000
_cell.length_b   1.000
_cell.length_c   1.000
_cell.angle_alpha   90.00
_cell.angle_beta   90.00
_cell.angle_gamma   90.00
#
_symmetry.space_group_name_H-M   'P 1'
#
loop_
_entity.id
_entity.type
_entity.pdbx_description
1 polymer ?
#
loop_
_entity_poly.entity_id
_entity_poly.type
_entity_poly.pdbx_seq_one_letter_code
_entity_poly.pdbx_strand_id
1 'polypeptide(L)'
;MLLSAVTGRLYGLAKGLAKVYLHNETVDLTQEMLLADSIPGAAEAFIGAASADGRALLADFVVVLGALIIVVALPSCLVRFFCWLCIGTSIKASSIEKVHAHKKSHQIQSQRERAEHKRRRNKVEEKASAPAQQNLPQVSEDTRAAPKSILRGFPEVDILLTSPGQSYLLIGCRSKRKASLYPQSDAAAFMERGKELQERHFTDVNAVVTTAVGLEKKAEIYAAQFSMDDTRLIAGERFTDTFVCFSVSGRTNVNLTQLWSMKLPDHRLVSSVPRWSVLGQDSLLSIVDQTAEVEVITRSAAKTSTAHKDKFKVGSALAWAVCDDRIALGGSFLREPRLSRVVQRADSGSITLEPVAVLPNAAKLRVSALAFVAPGAPAFNTRSYMIVFLENGIGTIYDVQTPSTQNTPQAVSGFADTDYAGHRVDAPLCILTAVRGQAYHEVLRIALLRGPNVTVYEQSGKADGGNFQMVRVADLYDVQEGDAVKHAAFLQNGLGLATSGHADGRHVRMFTLPSPGKAA
;
A
#
# COMPACT_ATOMS: atom_id res chain seq x y z
N MET A 1 30.48 -40.21 -7.73
CA MET A 1 31.92 -40.05 -7.41
C MET A 1 32.19 -38.97 -6.36
N LEU A 2 31.61 -37.76 -6.44
CA LEU A 2 31.81 -36.74 -5.39
C LEU A 2 31.18 -37.13 -4.03
N LEU A 3 29.99 -37.71 -4.05
CA LEU A 3 29.27 -38.13 -2.83
C LEU A 3 30.03 -39.21 -2.04
N SER A 4 30.65 -40.17 -2.73
CA SER A 4 31.43 -41.25 -2.11
C SER A 4 32.77 -40.76 -1.53
N ALA A 5 33.40 -39.76 -2.15
CA ALA A 5 34.62 -39.15 -1.63
C ALA A 5 34.35 -38.26 -0.40
N VAL A 6 33.21 -37.56 -0.39
CA VAL A 6 32.78 -36.71 0.74
C VAL A 6 32.34 -37.57 1.94
N THR A 7 31.58 -38.64 1.70
CA THR A 7 31.17 -39.57 2.77
C THR A 7 32.36 -40.30 3.39
N GLY A 8 33.34 -40.74 2.61
CA GLY A 8 34.57 -41.35 3.13
C GLY A 8 35.39 -40.41 4.01
N ARG A 9 35.49 -39.12 3.64
CA ARG A 9 36.19 -38.10 4.45
C ARG A 9 35.43 -37.72 5.72
N LEU A 10 34.10 -37.59 5.63
CA LEU A 10 33.24 -37.35 6.80
C LEU A 10 33.31 -38.50 7.80
N TYR A 11 33.34 -39.74 7.31
CA TYR A 11 33.49 -40.92 8.16
C TYR A 11 34.87 -40.95 8.86
N GLY A 12 35.95 -40.63 8.15
CA GLY A 12 37.29 -40.50 8.75
C GLY A 12 37.39 -39.41 9.81
N LEU A 13 36.76 -38.25 9.57
CA LEU A 13 36.67 -37.15 10.54
C LEU A 13 35.83 -37.50 11.77
N ALA A 14 34.66 -38.12 11.57
CA ALA A 14 33.80 -38.57 12.65
C ALA A 14 34.51 -39.60 13.53
N LYS A 15 35.23 -40.56 12.93
CA LYS A 15 36.03 -41.55 13.65
C LYS A 15 37.20 -40.91 14.42
N GLY A 16 37.85 -39.90 13.85
CA GLY A 16 38.91 -39.15 14.53
C GLY A 16 38.40 -38.32 15.71
N LEU A 17 37.25 -37.65 15.56
CA LEU A 17 36.60 -36.87 16.62
C LEU A 17 36.06 -37.76 17.74
N ALA A 18 35.45 -38.90 17.40
CA ALA A 18 34.98 -39.88 18.37
C ALA A 18 36.11 -40.37 19.28
N LYS A 19 37.32 -40.58 18.73
CA LYS A 19 38.49 -41.03 19.50
C LYS A 19 39.07 -39.95 20.44
N VAL A 20 38.81 -38.67 20.17
CA VAL A 20 39.38 -37.54 20.93
C VAL A 20 38.41 -37.02 21.98
N TYR A 21 37.10 -37.09 21.71
CA TYR A 21 36.07 -36.42 22.52
C TYR A 21 35.12 -37.37 23.27
N LEU A 22 35.08 -38.66 22.93
CA LEU A 22 34.29 -39.64 23.69
C LEU A 22 35.15 -40.30 24.75
N HIS A 23 34.57 -40.53 25.92
CA HIS A 23 35.20 -41.34 26.95
C HIS A 23 35.30 -42.79 26.48
N ASN A 24 36.39 -43.49 26.84
CA ASN A 24 36.62 -44.88 26.45
C ASN A 24 35.45 -45.80 26.86
N GLU A 25 34.83 -45.53 28.00
CA GLU A 25 33.65 -46.25 28.50
C GLU A 25 32.45 -46.15 27.54
N THR A 26 32.25 -45.00 26.88
CA THR A 26 31.19 -44.80 25.88
C THR A 26 31.51 -45.54 24.58
N VAL A 27 32.79 -45.63 24.21
CA VAL A 27 33.24 -46.38 23.02
C VAL A 27 33.06 -47.88 23.22
N ASP A 28 33.44 -48.40 24.39
CA ASP A 28 33.30 -49.81 24.75
C ASP A 28 31.81 -50.21 24.83
N LEU A 29 30.96 -49.36 25.41
CA LEU A 29 29.51 -49.55 25.42
C LEU A 29 28.91 -49.55 24.00
N THR A 30 29.36 -48.65 23.12
CA THR A 30 28.88 -48.60 21.73
C THR A 30 29.27 -49.89 20.98
N GLN A 31 30.44 -50.44 21.28
CA GLN A 31 30.90 -51.70 20.71
C GLN A 31 30.09 -52.89 21.26
N GLU A 32 29.75 -52.90 22.55
CA GLU A 32 28.88 -53.90 23.17
C GLU A 32 27.46 -53.86 22.59
N MET A 33 26.91 -52.66 22.38
CA MET A 33 25.61 -52.47 21.70
C MET A 33 25.64 -52.92 20.23
N LEU A 34 26.76 -52.72 19.53
CA LEU A 34 26.95 -53.17 18.14
C LEU A 34 27.10 -54.68 18.01
N LEU A 35 27.62 -55.33 19.05
CA LEU A 35 27.77 -56.79 19.13
C LEU A 35 26.52 -57.49 19.67
N ALA A 36 25.50 -56.74 20.11
CA ALA A 36 24.23 -57.31 20.53
C ALA A 36 23.46 -57.86 19.33
N ASP A 37 23.03 -59.13 19.42
CA ASP A 37 22.31 -59.82 18.35
C ASP A 37 20.89 -59.27 18.08
N SER A 38 20.44 -58.30 18.89
CA SER A 38 19.11 -57.69 18.74
C SER A 38 19.04 -56.26 19.28
N ILE A 39 18.12 -55.48 18.71
CA ILE A 39 17.83 -54.09 19.14
C ILE A 39 17.42 -54.01 20.63
N PRO A 40 16.59 -54.93 21.18
CA PRO A 40 16.30 -54.94 22.62
C PRO A 40 17.54 -55.19 23.48
N GLY A 41 18.44 -56.10 23.07
CA GLY A 41 19.69 -56.36 23.79
C GLY A 41 20.63 -55.16 23.80
N ALA A 42 20.73 -54.44 22.69
CA ALA A 42 21.46 -53.17 22.63
C ALA A 42 20.83 -52.10 23.54
N ALA A 43 19.50 -52.04 23.61
CA ALA A 43 18.78 -51.11 24.47
C ALA A 43 18.97 -51.43 25.96
N GLU A 44 19.00 -52.71 26.34
CA GLU A 44 19.27 -53.13 27.72
C GLU A 44 20.70 -52.77 28.17
N ALA A 45 21.70 -53.00 27.32
CA ALA A 45 23.08 -52.59 27.60
C ALA A 45 23.19 -51.07 27.81
N PHE A 46 22.53 -50.29 26.95
CA PHE A 46 22.50 -48.83 27.06
C PHE A 46 21.81 -48.34 28.34
N ILE A 47 20.65 -48.91 28.69
CA ILE A 47 19.89 -48.54 29.88
C ILE A 47 20.66 -48.94 31.15
N GLY A 48 21.32 -50.09 31.15
CA GLY A 48 22.18 -50.55 32.23
C GLY A 48 23.33 -49.57 32.48
N ALA A 49 24.06 -49.17 31.44
CA ALA A 49 25.16 -48.21 31.55
C ALA A 49 24.71 -46.80 31.94
N ALA A 50 23.55 -46.34 31.45
CA ALA A 50 22.99 -45.05 31.84
C ALA A 50 22.57 -45.00 33.32
N SER A 51 22.22 -46.16 33.91
CA SER A 51 21.77 -46.26 35.31
C SER A 51 22.92 -46.27 36.34
N ALA A 52 24.15 -46.58 35.93
CA ALA A 52 25.31 -46.79 36.80
C ALA A 52 26.22 -45.55 36.95
N ASP A 53 25.63 -44.37 37.14
CA ASP A 53 26.32 -43.05 37.28
C ASP A 53 26.77 -42.44 35.93
N GLY A 54 25.85 -42.40 34.96
CA GLY A 54 26.06 -42.04 33.54
C GLY A 54 26.33 -40.56 33.20
N ARG A 55 27.04 -39.79 34.03
CA ARG A 55 27.38 -38.39 33.70
C ARG A 55 28.30 -38.25 32.49
N ALA A 56 29.27 -39.15 32.33
CA ALA A 56 30.16 -39.18 31.17
C ALA A 56 29.40 -39.56 29.89
N LEU A 57 28.53 -40.57 29.97
CA LEU A 57 27.67 -41.03 28.89
C LEU A 57 26.69 -39.95 28.42
N LEU A 58 26.13 -39.17 29.36
CA LEU A 58 25.23 -38.06 29.05
C LEU A 58 25.96 -36.89 28.37
N ALA A 59 27.17 -36.55 28.82
CA ALA A 59 27.99 -35.52 28.19
C ALA A 59 28.36 -35.91 26.75
N ASP A 60 28.80 -37.15 26.56
CA ASP A 60 29.13 -37.71 25.25
C ASP A 60 27.91 -37.78 24.33
N PHE A 61 26.73 -38.13 24.86
CA PHE A 61 25.47 -38.14 24.10
C PHE A 61 25.07 -36.73 23.60
N VAL A 62 25.22 -35.69 24.44
CA VAL A 62 24.95 -34.31 24.05
C VAL A 62 25.91 -33.83 22.96
N VAL A 63 27.19 -34.22 23.05
CA VAL A 63 28.19 -33.89 22.02
C VAL A 63 27.88 -34.57 20.69
N VAL A 64 27.52 -35.85 20.71
CA VAL A 64 27.13 -36.60 19.50
C VAL A 64 25.85 -36.03 18.89
N LEU A 65 24.84 -35.72 19.70
CA LEU A 65 23.59 -35.12 19.24
C LEU A 65 23.82 -33.73 18.63
N GLY A 66 24.65 -32.90 19.27
CA GLY A 66 25.04 -31.59 18.74
C GLY A 66 25.77 -31.68 17.41
N ALA A 67 26.72 -32.63 17.29
CA ALA A 67 27.41 -32.89 16.03
C ALA A 67 26.45 -33.38 14.94
N LEU A 68 25.49 -34.25 15.27
CA LEU A 68 24.47 -34.74 14.34
C LEU A 68 23.59 -33.60 13.83
N ILE A 69 23.14 -32.70 14.71
CA ILE A 69 22.35 -31.52 14.35
C ILE A 69 23.14 -30.63 13.39
N ILE A 70 24.42 -30.38 13.65
CA ILE A 70 25.29 -29.58 12.78
C ILE A 70 25.46 -30.25 11.42
N VAL A 71 25.70 -31.56 11.39
CA VAL A 71 25.88 -32.35 10.14
C VAL A 71 24.60 -32.40 9.31
N VAL A 72 23.41 -32.35 9.91
CA VAL A 72 22.13 -32.32 9.18
C VAL A 72 21.75 -30.88 8.76
N ALA A 73 22.01 -29.90 9.62
CA ALA A 73 21.66 -28.50 9.38
C ALA A 73 22.54 -27.86 8.28
N LEU A 74 23.86 -28.10 8.28
CA LEU A 74 24.78 -27.49 7.32
C LEU A 74 24.46 -27.84 5.85
N PRO A 75 24.22 -29.11 5.47
CA PRO A 75 23.77 -29.46 4.12
C PRO A 75 22.44 -28.81 3.75
N SER A 76 21.48 -28.74 4.70
CA SER A 76 20.19 -28.11 4.44
C SER A 76 20.33 -26.60 4.16
N CYS A 77 21.20 -25.92 4.88
CA CYS A 77 21.53 -24.51 4.68
C CYS A 77 22.28 -24.28 3.37
N LEU A 78 23.22 -25.17 3.03
CA LEU A 78 23.95 -25.11 1.76
C LEU A 78 23.02 -25.34 0.56
N VAL A 79 22.13 -26.34 0.62
CA VAL A 79 21.13 -26.60 -0.43
C VAL A 79 20.20 -25.41 -0.58
N ARG A 80 19.71 -24.83 0.52
CA ARG A 80 18.88 -23.61 0.46
C ARG A 80 19.64 -22.43 -0.12
N PHE A 81 20.90 -22.22 0.27
CA PHE A 81 21.75 -21.16 -0.26
C PHE A 81 22.01 -21.33 -1.76
N PHE A 82 22.37 -22.54 -2.22
CA PHE A 82 22.57 -22.85 -3.63
C PHE A 82 21.27 -22.74 -4.45
N CYS A 83 20.14 -23.21 -3.92
CA CYS A 83 18.83 -22.99 -4.56
C CYS A 83 18.53 -21.50 -4.69
N TRP A 84 18.78 -20.71 -3.65
CA TRP A 84 18.55 -19.26 -3.66
C TRP A 84 19.47 -18.54 -4.67
N LEU A 85 20.72 -18.97 -4.78
CA LEU A 85 21.70 -18.43 -5.74
C LEU A 85 21.36 -18.81 -7.19
N CYS A 86 20.93 -20.04 -7.44
CA CYS A 86 20.50 -20.51 -8.77
C CYS A 86 19.20 -19.83 -9.21
N ILE A 87 18.24 -19.64 -8.31
CA ILE A 87 16.99 -18.93 -8.57
C ILE A 87 17.26 -17.43 -8.76
N GLY A 88 18.06 -16.81 -7.89
CA GLY A 88 18.36 -15.38 -7.92
C GLY A 88 19.13 -14.94 -9.17
N THR A 89 20.11 -15.75 -9.62
CA THR A 89 20.87 -15.47 -10.85
C THR A 89 20.04 -15.71 -12.11
N SER A 90 19.20 -16.76 -12.13
CA SER A 90 18.29 -17.02 -13.25
C SER A 90 17.22 -15.93 -13.40
N ILE A 91 16.69 -15.39 -12.30
CA ILE A 91 15.70 -14.31 -12.33
C ILE A 91 16.30 -13.01 -12.89
N LYS A 92 17.56 -12.71 -12.55
CA LYS A 92 18.24 -11.47 -12.99
C LYS A 92 18.66 -11.51 -14.46
N ALA A 93 18.99 -12.69 -15.00
CA ALA A 93 19.24 -12.87 -16.43
C ALA A 93 17.92 -12.88 -17.25
N SER A 94 16.88 -13.57 -16.76
CA SER A 94 15.55 -13.57 -17.38
C SER A 94 14.92 -12.17 -17.40
N SER A 95 15.15 -11.33 -16.39
CA SER A 95 14.55 -9.98 -16.35
C SER A 95 15.17 -9.04 -17.39
N ILE A 96 16.47 -9.15 -17.68
CA ILE A 96 17.14 -8.30 -18.66
C ILE A 96 16.72 -8.68 -20.09
N GLU A 97 16.63 -9.98 -20.41
CA GLU A 97 16.12 -10.44 -21.71
C GLU A 97 14.62 -10.17 -21.88
N LYS A 98 13.81 -10.32 -20.82
CA LYS A 98 12.38 -9.97 -20.85
C LYS A 98 12.18 -8.47 -21.05
N VAL A 99 12.95 -7.59 -20.43
CA VAL A 99 12.83 -6.13 -20.63
C VAL A 99 13.13 -5.75 -22.10
N HIS A 100 14.10 -6.41 -22.74
CA HIS A 100 14.44 -6.15 -24.14
C HIS A 100 13.40 -6.73 -25.12
N ALA A 101 12.90 -7.94 -24.87
CA ALA A 101 11.83 -8.55 -25.65
C ALA A 101 10.49 -7.81 -25.48
N HIS A 102 10.19 -7.33 -24.26
CA HIS A 102 8.95 -6.62 -23.95
C HIS A 102 8.93 -5.24 -24.60
N LYS A 103 10.07 -4.54 -24.69
CA LYS A 103 10.14 -3.26 -25.43
C LYS A 103 9.79 -3.42 -26.90
N LYS A 104 10.24 -4.51 -27.53
CA LYS A 104 9.97 -4.82 -28.96
C LYS A 104 8.54 -5.36 -29.17
N SER A 105 8.02 -6.18 -28.27
CA SER A 105 6.64 -6.68 -28.33
C SER A 105 5.60 -5.59 -28.06
N HIS A 106 5.89 -4.65 -27.15
CA HIS A 106 5.01 -3.53 -26.82
C HIS A 106 4.89 -2.54 -28.00
N GLN A 107 5.95 -2.39 -28.80
CA GLN A 107 5.92 -1.59 -30.02
C GLN A 107 5.09 -2.25 -31.13
N ILE A 108 5.20 -3.59 -31.28
CA ILE A 108 4.43 -4.35 -32.28
C ILE A 108 2.95 -4.48 -31.89
N GLN A 109 2.67 -4.72 -30.60
CA GLN A 109 1.31 -4.88 -30.09
C GLN A 109 0.56 -3.55 -30.08
N SER A 110 1.20 -2.44 -29.69
CA SER A 110 0.58 -1.12 -29.78
C SER A 110 0.26 -0.70 -31.23
N GLN A 111 1.06 -1.11 -32.22
CA GLN A 111 0.74 -0.89 -33.63
C GLN A 111 -0.42 -1.77 -34.12
N ARG A 112 -0.49 -3.04 -33.70
CA ARG A 112 -1.59 -3.95 -34.03
C ARG A 112 -2.93 -3.51 -33.40
N GLU A 113 -2.90 -3.09 -32.14
CA GLU A 113 -4.08 -2.64 -31.40
C GLU A 113 -4.58 -1.28 -31.91
N ARG A 114 -3.68 -0.36 -32.30
CA ARG A 114 -4.06 0.88 -33.02
C ARG A 114 -4.74 0.58 -34.36
N ALA A 115 -4.27 -0.43 -35.10
CA ALA A 115 -4.86 -0.83 -36.37
C ALA A 115 -6.23 -1.51 -36.19
N GLU A 116 -6.39 -2.34 -35.15
CA GLU A 116 -7.66 -3.02 -34.85
C GLU A 116 -8.71 -2.05 -34.27
N HIS A 117 -8.29 -1.10 -33.44
CA HIS A 117 -9.15 -0.03 -32.94
C HIS A 117 -9.64 0.89 -34.07
N LYS A 118 -8.79 1.19 -35.06
CA LYS A 118 -9.20 1.94 -36.26
C LYS A 118 -10.24 1.17 -37.09
N ARG A 119 -10.14 -0.17 -37.17
CA ARG A 119 -11.15 -1.02 -37.82
C ARG A 119 -12.48 -1.07 -37.06
N ARG A 120 -12.44 -1.11 -35.72
CA ARG A 120 -13.65 -1.09 -34.88
C ARG A 120 -14.35 0.28 -34.91
N ARG A 121 -13.58 1.39 -34.94
CA ARG A 121 -14.09 2.76 -35.09
C ARG A 121 -14.87 2.95 -36.40
N ASN A 122 -14.30 2.54 -37.54
CA ASN A 122 -14.98 2.65 -38.83
C ASN A 122 -16.29 1.84 -38.89
N LYS A 123 -16.37 0.72 -38.16
CA LYS A 123 -17.56 -0.15 -38.10
C LYS A 123 -18.68 0.39 -37.19
N VAL A 124 -18.36 1.33 -36.30
CA VAL A 124 -19.32 2.01 -35.40
C VAL A 124 -19.77 3.35 -35.99
N GLU A 125 -18.89 4.09 -36.68
CA GLU A 125 -19.25 5.31 -37.44
C GLU A 125 -20.24 5.00 -38.58
N GLU A 126 -20.17 3.83 -39.22
CA GLU A 126 -21.10 3.40 -40.28
C GLU A 126 -22.54 3.10 -39.76
N LYS A 127 -22.72 2.93 -38.44
CA LYS A 127 -24.03 2.68 -37.81
C LYS A 127 -24.61 3.87 -37.02
N ALA A 128 -23.86 4.95 -36.85
CA ALA A 128 -24.24 6.08 -35.99
C ALA A 128 -24.27 7.43 -36.74
N SER A 129 -24.60 7.42 -38.04
CA SER A 129 -24.75 8.64 -38.82
C SER A 129 -26.12 9.31 -38.59
N ALA A 130 -26.21 10.18 -37.57
CA ALA A 130 -27.00 11.43 -37.55
C ALA A 130 -26.72 12.24 -36.25
N PRO A 131 -26.75 13.59 -36.27
CA PRO A 131 -25.66 14.38 -35.68
C PRO A 131 -26.03 15.18 -34.42
N ALA A 132 -25.04 15.40 -33.56
CA ALA A 132 -24.82 16.66 -32.85
C ALA A 132 -23.31 16.81 -32.59
N GLN A 133 -22.64 17.48 -33.54
CA GLN A 133 -21.28 17.96 -33.37
C GLN A 133 -21.27 19.07 -32.30
N GLN A 134 -20.53 18.87 -31.22
CA GLN A 134 -19.84 19.96 -30.55
C GLN A 134 -18.33 19.69 -30.64
N ASN A 135 -17.66 20.66 -31.25
CA ASN A 135 -16.25 20.65 -31.60
C ASN A 135 -15.38 20.57 -30.33
N LEU A 136 -14.51 19.57 -30.26
CA LEU A 136 -13.29 19.61 -29.46
C LEU A 136 -12.09 19.50 -30.42
N PRO A 137 -11.10 20.40 -30.37
CA PRO A 137 -9.94 20.33 -31.22
C PRO A 137 -9.14 19.05 -30.97
N GLN A 138 -8.76 18.39 -32.05
CA GLN A 138 -7.82 17.28 -32.06
C GLN A 138 -6.43 17.82 -31.66
N VAL A 139 -6.01 17.61 -30.41
CA VAL A 139 -4.75 18.20 -29.91
C VAL A 139 -3.54 17.40 -30.40
N SER A 140 -2.64 18.09 -31.09
CA SER A 140 -1.36 17.62 -31.63
C SER A 140 -0.33 17.31 -30.53
N GLU A 141 0.78 16.67 -30.91
CA GLU A 141 1.90 16.15 -30.09
C GLU A 141 2.65 17.19 -29.19
N ASP A 142 2.12 18.40 -29.01
CA ASP A 142 2.61 19.45 -28.09
C ASP A 142 1.76 19.53 -26.79
N THR A 143 1.25 18.38 -26.35
CA THR A 143 0.15 18.26 -25.37
C THR A 143 0.57 18.25 -23.89
N ARG A 144 1.84 18.54 -23.56
CA ARG A 144 2.32 18.42 -22.17
C ARG A 144 1.63 19.45 -21.28
N ALA A 145 1.07 19.00 -20.16
CA ALA A 145 0.52 19.87 -19.14
C ALA A 145 1.64 20.70 -18.49
N ALA A 146 1.50 22.03 -18.52
CA ALA A 146 2.43 22.93 -17.84
C ALA A 146 2.02 23.09 -16.36
N PRO A 147 2.91 22.80 -15.40
CA PRO A 147 2.61 23.06 -14.00
C PRO A 147 2.53 24.57 -13.75
N LYS A 148 1.57 24.98 -12.93
CA LYS A 148 1.44 26.36 -12.47
C LYS A 148 2.63 26.79 -11.62
N SER A 149 3.12 25.89 -10.78
CA SER A 149 4.40 26.05 -10.08
C SER A 149 5.02 24.72 -9.71
N ILE A 150 6.28 24.76 -9.33
CA ILE A 150 7.08 23.58 -8.99
C ILE A 150 7.67 23.80 -7.60
N LEU A 151 7.32 22.92 -6.66
CA LEU A 151 7.90 22.89 -5.32
C LEU A 151 9.11 21.94 -5.30
N ARG A 152 10.29 22.53 -5.14
CA ARG A 152 11.57 21.82 -5.14
C ARG A 152 12.02 21.46 -3.72
N GLY A 153 13.14 20.74 -3.62
CA GLY A 153 13.74 20.35 -2.34
C GLY A 153 13.29 18.99 -1.81
N PHE A 154 12.60 18.19 -2.62
CA PHE A 154 12.18 16.81 -2.30
C PHE A 154 12.66 15.84 -3.41
N PRO A 155 13.95 15.50 -3.44
CA PRO A 155 14.54 14.69 -4.52
C PRO A 155 13.96 13.26 -4.59
N GLU A 156 13.38 12.76 -3.51
CA GLU A 156 12.61 11.52 -3.46
C GLU A 156 11.30 11.72 -2.72
N VAL A 157 10.21 12.01 -3.44
CA VAL A 157 8.91 12.11 -2.79
C VAL A 157 8.44 10.68 -2.46
N ASP A 158 8.36 10.41 -1.16
CA ASP A 158 7.86 9.15 -0.59
C ASP A 158 6.45 9.30 -0.02
N ILE A 159 6.09 10.53 0.37
CA ILE A 159 4.80 10.88 0.95
C ILE A 159 4.32 12.13 0.24
N LEU A 160 3.14 12.05 -0.37
CA LEU A 160 2.40 13.20 -0.89
C LEU A 160 0.92 12.91 -0.66
N LEU A 161 0.36 13.55 0.36
CA LEU A 161 -1.03 13.35 0.74
C LEU A 161 -1.62 14.64 1.30
N THR A 162 -2.92 14.80 1.11
CA THR A 162 -3.70 15.88 1.72
C THR A 162 -4.57 15.34 2.83
N SER A 163 -4.87 16.19 3.81
CA SER A 163 -5.87 15.82 4.81
C SER A 163 -7.23 15.63 4.12
N PRO A 164 -8.12 14.76 4.61
CA PRO A 164 -9.43 14.50 3.99
C PRO A 164 -10.27 15.76 3.71
N GLY A 165 -10.24 16.75 4.60
CA GLY A 165 -10.85 18.06 4.38
C GLY A 165 -10.01 19.03 3.54
N GLN A 166 -8.87 18.58 3.01
CA GLN A 166 -7.89 19.33 2.22
C GLN A 166 -7.36 20.60 2.91
N SER A 167 -7.43 20.66 4.24
CA SER A 167 -6.88 21.73 5.06
C SER A 167 -5.36 21.75 5.09
N TYR A 168 -4.73 20.59 4.88
CA TYR A 168 -3.29 20.40 4.98
C TYR A 168 -2.74 19.60 3.80
N LEU A 169 -1.48 19.84 3.47
CA LEU A 169 -0.68 19.08 2.50
C LEU A 169 0.61 18.61 3.19
N LEU A 170 0.85 17.30 3.20
CA LEU A 170 2.09 16.73 3.70
C LEU A 170 2.94 16.22 2.54
N ILE A 171 4.20 16.67 2.49
CA ILE A 171 5.20 16.20 1.52
C ILE A 171 6.39 15.66 2.29
N GLY A 172 6.75 14.40 2.05
CA GLY A 172 7.85 13.70 2.71
C GLY A 172 8.86 13.11 1.74
N CYS A 173 10.12 13.15 2.15
CA CYS A 173 11.29 12.62 1.47
C CYS A 173 12.19 11.93 2.48
N ARG A 174 12.27 10.60 2.41
CA ARG A 174 13.04 9.79 3.36
C ARG A 174 14.53 9.95 3.14
N SER A 175 14.98 9.98 1.87
CA SER A 175 16.41 10.11 1.53
C SER A 175 17.06 11.38 2.08
N LYS A 176 16.28 12.46 2.28
CA LYS A 176 16.72 13.71 2.92
C LYS A 176 16.18 13.90 4.34
N ARG A 177 15.44 12.94 4.88
CA ARG A 177 14.74 13.03 6.18
C ARG A 177 14.01 14.36 6.33
N LYS A 178 13.24 14.72 5.31
CA LYS A 178 12.51 15.99 5.21
C LYS A 178 11.05 15.73 4.93
N ALA A 179 10.19 16.20 5.83
CA ALA A 179 8.76 16.13 5.75
C ALA A 179 8.21 17.48 6.19
N SER A 180 7.54 18.15 5.26
CA SER A 180 7.02 19.49 5.44
C SER A 180 5.50 19.42 5.38
N LEU A 181 4.88 19.97 6.41
CA LEU A 181 3.43 20.09 6.53
C LEU A 181 3.01 21.52 6.19
N TYR A 182 2.21 21.66 5.16
CA TYR A 182 1.74 22.93 4.61
C TYR A 182 0.26 23.13 4.94
N PRO A 183 -0.13 24.29 5.50
CA PRO A 183 -1.53 24.67 5.55
C PRO A 183 -1.98 25.06 4.14
N GLN A 184 -3.10 24.49 3.70
CA GLN A 184 -3.75 24.84 2.45
C GLN A 184 -4.82 25.89 2.68
N SER A 185 -4.46 27.01 3.33
CA SER A 185 -5.38 28.13 3.56
C SER A 185 -6.13 28.53 2.28
N ASP A 186 -7.25 29.26 2.40
CA ASP A 186 -8.05 29.82 1.28
C ASP A 186 -7.28 30.81 0.38
N ALA A 187 -5.96 30.82 0.42
CA ALA A 187 -5.11 31.58 -0.47
C ALA A 187 -5.21 30.98 -1.89
N ALA A 188 -5.96 31.64 -2.76
CA ALA A 188 -6.02 31.35 -4.20
C ALA A 188 -4.62 31.21 -4.85
N ALA A 189 -3.58 31.81 -4.24
CA ALA A 189 -2.19 31.75 -4.69
C ALA A 189 -1.39 30.51 -4.23
N PHE A 190 -1.92 29.58 -3.42
CA PHE A 190 -1.15 28.41 -2.92
C PHE A 190 -0.48 27.65 -4.08
N MET A 191 -1.22 27.47 -5.17
CA MET A 191 -0.76 26.80 -6.40
C MET A 191 0.35 27.55 -7.15
N GLU A 192 0.52 28.84 -6.92
CA GLU A 192 1.50 29.70 -7.59
C GLU A 192 2.78 29.85 -6.76
N ARG A 193 2.72 29.55 -5.46
CA ARG A 193 3.76 29.84 -4.46
C ARG A 193 4.80 28.73 -4.32
N GLY A 194 5.01 27.86 -5.30
CA GLY A 194 5.94 26.72 -5.20
C GLY A 194 7.36 27.08 -4.72
N LYS A 195 7.92 28.21 -5.17
CA LYS A 195 9.22 28.71 -4.68
C LYS A 195 9.16 29.19 -3.23
N GLU A 196 8.10 29.87 -2.85
CA GLU A 196 7.95 30.39 -1.50
C GLU A 196 7.67 29.28 -0.47
N LEU A 197 6.85 28.29 -0.84
CA LEU A 197 6.58 27.09 -0.04
C LEU A 197 7.85 26.23 0.16
N GLN A 198 8.88 26.41 -0.66
CA GLN A 198 10.17 25.76 -0.42
C GLN A 198 10.88 26.33 0.83
N GLU A 199 10.71 27.62 1.09
CA GLU A 199 11.48 28.39 2.06
C GLU A 199 10.68 28.73 3.31
N ARG A 200 9.35 28.86 3.20
CA ARG A 200 8.46 29.40 4.24
C ARG A 200 7.14 28.64 4.31
N HIS A 201 6.37 28.92 5.35
CA HIS A 201 4.98 28.46 5.53
C HIS A 201 4.81 26.94 5.63
N PHE A 202 5.75 26.27 6.29
CA PHE A 202 5.62 24.85 6.63
C PHE A 202 6.09 24.56 8.04
N THR A 203 5.57 23.46 8.58
CA THR A 203 6.05 22.86 9.83
C THR A 203 6.95 21.68 9.49
N ASP A 204 8.15 21.63 10.08
CA ASP A 204 9.09 20.50 9.93
C ASP A 204 8.62 19.32 10.77
N VAL A 205 7.93 18.36 10.14
CA VAL A 205 7.36 17.20 10.83
C VAL A 205 8.47 16.27 11.34
N ASN A 206 9.59 16.15 10.64
CA ASN A 206 10.70 15.32 11.13
C ASN A 206 11.26 15.89 12.43
N ALA A 207 11.39 17.21 12.57
CA ALA A 207 11.86 17.82 13.82
C ALA A 207 10.92 17.49 14.98
N VAL A 208 9.61 17.66 14.78
CA VAL A 208 8.59 17.35 15.80
C VAL A 208 8.61 15.86 16.18
N VAL A 209 8.67 14.96 15.18
CA VAL A 209 8.76 13.51 15.43
C VAL A 209 10.05 13.15 16.15
N THR A 210 11.19 13.73 15.77
CA THR A 210 12.50 13.51 16.41
C THR A 210 12.43 13.79 17.90
N THR A 211 11.84 14.93 18.29
CA THR A 211 11.62 15.28 19.70
C THR A 211 10.66 14.30 20.37
N ALA A 212 9.55 13.96 19.71
CA ALA A 212 8.52 13.08 20.28
C ALA A 212 9.00 11.65 20.57
N VAL A 213 9.95 11.13 19.77
CA VAL A 213 10.55 9.79 19.98
C VAL A 213 11.91 9.84 20.69
N GLY A 214 12.39 11.03 21.08
CA GLY A 214 13.65 11.18 21.83
C GLY A 214 14.90 10.80 21.03
N LEU A 215 14.93 11.04 19.72
CA LEU A 215 16.09 10.74 18.88
C LEU A 215 17.11 11.88 18.88
N GLU A 216 18.39 11.55 18.95
CA GLU A 216 19.50 12.51 18.77
C GLU A 216 19.65 12.94 17.30
N LYS A 217 19.35 12.03 16.38
CA LYS A 217 19.41 12.25 14.93
C LYS A 217 18.01 12.50 14.39
N LYS A 218 17.94 13.30 13.32
CA LYS A 218 16.67 13.57 12.62
C LYS A 218 15.97 12.26 12.25
N ALA A 219 14.73 12.13 12.69
CA ALA A 219 13.82 11.01 12.45
C ALA A 219 13.68 10.72 10.95
N GLU A 220 13.44 9.46 10.60
CA GLU A 220 13.05 9.08 9.23
C GLU A 220 11.57 8.67 9.24
N ILE A 221 10.71 9.54 8.72
CA ILE A 221 9.28 9.28 8.61
C ILE A 221 9.05 8.37 7.42
N TYR A 222 8.63 7.13 7.68
CA TYR A 222 8.41 6.12 6.65
C TYR A 222 6.99 6.17 6.07
N ALA A 223 6.01 6.44 6.93
CA ALA A 223 4.61 6.52 6.55
C ALA A 223 3.91 7.62 7.36
N ALA A 224 2.84 8.18 6.81
CA ALA A 224 2.02 9.15 7.52
C ALA A 224 0.60 9.17 6.97
N GLN A 225 -0.37 9.58 7.80
CA GLN A 225 -1.76 9.77 7.39
C GLN A 225 -2.51 10.68 8.34
N PHE A 226 -3.48 11.42 7.81
CA PHE A 226 -4.40 12.22 8.62
C PHE A 226 -5.62 11.40 9.07
N SER A 227 -6.19 11.77 10.21
CA SER A 227 -7.55 11.33 10.56
C SER A 227 -8.60 11.96 9.63
N MET A 228 -9.77 11.33 9.55
CA MET A 228 -10.87 11.76 8.66
C MET A 228 -11.43 13.15 8.95
N ASP A 229 -11.29 13.60 10.19
CA ASP A 229 -11.77 14.90 10.69
C ASP A 229 -10.69 16.02 10.59
N ASP A 230 -9.56 15.76 9.94
CA ASP A 230 -8.40 16.66 9.83
C ASP A 230 -7.74 17.05 11.17
N THR A 231 -8.16 16.47 12.30
CA THR A 231 -7.67 16.91 13.62
C THR A 231 -6.36 16.24 14.03
N ARG A 232 -5.95 15.14 13.38
CA ARG A 232 -4.78 14.36 13.76
C ARG A 232 -3.91 13.99 12.57
N LEU A 233 -2.61 13.94 12.82
CA LEU A 233 -1.59 13.41 11.92
C LEU A 233 -0.86 12.29 12.64
N ILE A 234 -0.88 11.10 12.06
CA ILE A 234 -0.12 9.95 12.54
C ILE A 234 1.10 9.79 11.64
N ALA A 235 2.29 9.73 12.23
CA ALA A 235 3.55 9.49 11.54
C ALA A 235 4.22 8.22 12.07
N GLY A 236 4.63 7.33 11.17
CA GLY A 236 5.42 6.14 11.48
C GLY A 236 6.91 6.45 11.31
N GLU A 237 7.66 6.39 12.40
CA GLU A 237 9.10 6.61 12.44
C GLU A 237 9.85 5.28 12.30
N ARG A 238 10.84 5.24 11.40
CA ARG A 238 11.51 4.00 10.98
C ARG A 238 12.52 3.45 11.99
N PHE A 239 13.31 4.28 12.67
CA PHE A 239 14.43 3.78 13.49
C PHE A 239 13.99 3.21 14.83
N THR A 240 12.88 3.71 15.36
CA THR A 240 12.31 3.31 16.65
C THR A 240 11.10 2.40 16.51
N ASP A 241 10.68 2.14 15.27
CA ASP A 241 9.47 1.39 14.91
C ASP A 241 8.24 1.85 15.68
N THR A 242 8.09 3.17 15.77
CA THR A 242 7.08 3.83 16.58
C THR A 242 6.16 4.68 15.72
N PHE A 243 4.86 4.48 15.90
CA PHE A 243 3.86 5.44 15.43
C PHE A 243 3.67 6.54 16.46
N VAL A 244 3.59 7.77 16.00
CA VAL A 244 3.34 8.95 16.82
C VAL A 244 2.14 9.69 16.26
N CYS A 245 1.17 9.99 17.11
CA CYS A 245 0.01 10.79 16.75
C CYS A 245 0.13 12.18 17.33
N PHE A 246 -0.14 13.16 16.48
CA PHE A 246 -0.20 14.57 16.82
C PHE A 246 -1.60 15.10 16.60
N SER A 247 -2.08 15.99 17.47
CA SER A 247 -3.16 16.89 17.10
C SER A 247 -2.62 17.94 16.14
N VAL A 248 -3.35 18.21 15.07
CA VAL A 248 -3.02 19.22 14.06
C VAL A 248 -3.92 20.42 14.27
N SER A 249 -3.33 21.61 14.29
CA SER A 249 -4.08 22.85 14.42
C SER A 249 -3.39 24.01 13.71
N GLY A 250 -4.14 25.07 13.45
CA GLY A 250 -3.63 26.29 12.82
C GLY A 250 -3.86 26.33 11.31
N ARG A 251 -4.21 27.53 10.82
CA ARG A 251 -4.56 27.78 9.41
C ARG A 251 -3.45 28.43 8.59
N THR A 252 -2.46 29.02 9.25
CA THR A 252 -1.34 29.74 8.62
C THR A 252 0.01 29.24 9.13
N ASN A 253 0.11 28.96 10.43
CA ASN A 253 1.20 28.25 11.06
C ASN A 253 0.65 26.99 11.70
N VAL A 254 1.12 25.83 11.26
CA VAL A 254 0.60 24.55 11.73
C VAL A 254 1.31 24.12 13.00
N ASN A 255 0.56 23.89 14.08
CA ASN A 255 1.09 23.34 15.32
C ASN A 255 0.78 21.85 15.41
N LEU A 256 1.77 21.06 15.82
CA LEU A 256 1.69 19.63 16.06
C LEU A 256 1.98 19.36 17.53
N THR A 257 0.95 18.98 18.28
CA THR A 257 1.09 18.59 19.70
C THR A 257 0.96 17.09 19.81
N GLN A 258 1.96 16.43 20.39
CA GLN A 258 1.93 14.98 20.56
C GLN A 258 0.77 14.57 21.47
N LEU A 259 -0.07 13.66 20.99
CA LEU A 259 -1.15 13.05 21.76
C LEU A 259 -0.70 11.71 22.33
N TRP A 260 -0.09 10.88 21.49
CA TRP A 260 0.38 9.57 21.89
C TRP A 260 1.51 9.07 21.00
N SER A 261 2.26 8.10 21.53
CA SER A 261 3.19 7.27 20.77
C SER A 261 2.90 5.80 21.07
N MET A 262 3.18 4.95 20.09
CA MET A 262 2.89 3.53 20.11
C MET A 262 3.99 2.78 19.38
N LYS A 263 4.80 2.02 20.12
CA LYS A 263 5.78 1.11 19.53
C LYS A 263 5.08 -0.14 19.01
N LEU A 264 5.46 -0.59 17.82
CA LEU A 264 4.91 -1.82 17.23
C LEU A 264 5.29 -3.06 18.06
N PRO A 265 4.45 -4.11 18.10
CA PRO A 265 4.69 -5.28 18.92
C PRO A 265 5.71 -6.19 18.24
N ASP A 266 6.25 -7.16 18.98
CA ASP A 266 7.08 -8.25 18.43
C ASP A 266 8.26 -7.81 17.55
N HIS A 267 8.86 -6.66 17.85
CA HIS A 267 9.94 -6.05 17.05
C HIS A 267 9.56 -5.80 15.58
N ARG A 268 8.27 -5.67 15.30
CA ARG A 268 7.76 -5.40 13.96
C ARG A 268 8.19 -4.02 13.50
N LEU A 269 8.68 -3.95 12.26
CA LEU A 269 9.13 -2.68 11.69
C LEU A 269 7.95 -1.83 11.21
N VAL A 270 8.02 -0.51 11.32
CA VAL A 270 7.01 0.39 10.69
C VAL A 270 6.94 0.13 9.18
N SER A 271 8.08 -0.16 8.56
CA SER A 271 8.16 -0.49 7.13
C SER A 271 7.47 -1.79 6.73
N SER A 272 7.17 -2.66 7.71
CA SER A 272 6.49 -3.94 7.50
C SER A 272 4.98 -3.87 7.71
N VAL A 273 4.41 -2.70 8.03
CA VAL A 273 2.96 -2.49 8.10
C VAL A 273 2.46 -2.16 6.69
N PRO A 274 1.88 -3.13 5.95
CA PRO A 274 1.31 -2.84 4.64
C PRO A 274 0.09 -1.96 4.82
N ARG A 275 -0.12 -1.02 3.88
CA ARG A 275 -1.40 -0.32 3.60
C ARG A 275 -2.29 -0.16 4.85
N TRP A 276 -2.08 0.94 5.56
CA TRP A 276 -2.79 1.20 6.82
C TRP A 276 -3.63 2.49 6.75
N SER A 277 -4.54 2.61 7.71
CA SER A 277 -5.41 3.75 7.96
C SER A 277 -5.51 4.08 9.44
N VAL A 278 -5.78 5.33 9.77
CA VAL A 278 -6.18 5.73 11.12
C VAL A 278 -7.55 5.13 11.42
N LEU A 279 -7.71 4.54 12.62
CA LEU A 279 -8.97 3.98 13.11
C LEU A 279 -9.26 4.53 14.51
N GLY A 280 -10.39 5.25 14.66
CA GLY A 280 -10.77 5.79 15.96
C GLY A 280 -9.73 6.76 16.54
N GLN A 281 -9.50 6.73 17.85
CA GLN A 281 -8.63 7.69 18.54
C GLN A 281 -7.15 7.25 18.66
N ASP A 282 -6.92 5.96 18.78
CA ASP A 282 -5.65 5.38 19.24
C ASP A 282 -5.31 4.04 18.56
N SER A 283 -5.97 3.76 17.43
CA SER A 283 -5.79 2.52 16.69
C SER A 283 -5.44 2.76 15.24
N LEU A 284 -4.79 1.76 14.63
CA LEU A 284 -4.47 1.72 13.21
C LEU A 284 -5.14 0.49 12.61
N LEU A 285 -5.74 0.66 11.43
CA LEU A 285 -6.24 -0.43 10.61
C LEU A 285 -5.20 -0.75 9.54
N SER A 286 -4.84 -2.01 9.35
CA SER A 286 -3.90 -2.46 8.32
C SER A 286 -4.50 -3.63 7.53
N ILE A 287 -4.18 -3.69 6.24
CA ILE A 287 -4.59 -4.79 5.37
C ILE A 287 -3.36 -5.56 4.91
N VAL A 288 -3.33 -6.84 5.22
CA VAL A 288 -2.28 -7.76 4.80
C VAL A 288 -2.73 -8.52 3.55
N ASP A 289 -2.43 -7.94 2.38
CA ASP A 289 -2.86 -8.47 1.06
C ASP A 289 -2.51 -9.96 0.83
N GLN A 290 -1.38 -10.44 1.39
CA GLN A 290 -0.91 -11.81 1.20
C GLN A 290 -1.75 -12.85 1.96
N THR A 291 -2.21 -12.51 3.16
CA THR A 291 -3.00 -13.39 4.02
C THR A 291 -4.50 -13.05 3.97
N ALA A 292 -4.85 -11.99 3.24
CA ALA A 292 -6.17 -11.39 3.21
C ALA A 292 -6.67 -11.01 4.63
N GLU A 293 -5.77 -10.69 5.55
CA GLU A 293 -6.13 -10.35 6.92
C GLU A 293 -6.37 -8.84 7.06
N VAL A 294 -7.37 -8.50 7.87
CA VAL A 294 -7.53 -7.15 8.40
C VAL A 294 -6.98 -7.19 9.82
N GLU A 295 -6.06 -6.28 10.11
CA GLU A 295 -5.40 -6.16 11.39
C GLU A 295 -5.71 -4.79 11.99
N VAL A 296 -6.16 -4.78 13.24
CA VAL A 296 -6.27 -3.57 14.04
C VAL A 296 -5.14 -3.56 15.06
N ILE A 297 -4.31 -2.54 15.01
CA ILE A 297 -3.22 -2.31 15.94
C ILE A 297 -3.67 -1.22 16.91
N THR A 298 -4.03 -1.62 18.13
CA THR A 298 -4.52 -0.72 19.18
C THR A 298 -3.41 -0.39 20.16
N ARG A 299 -3.41 0.83 20.69
CA ARG A 299 -2.51 1.22 21.77
C ARG A 299 -2.96 0.58 23.09
N SER A 300 -2.07 -0.15 23.74
CA SER A 300 -2.30 -0.70 25.08
C SER A 300 -2.01 0.33 26.18
N ALA A 301 -2.48 0.02 27.39
CA ALA A 301 -2.20 0.82 28.60
C ALA A 301 -0.69 1.02 28.87
N ALA A 302 0.15 0.05 28.48
CA ALA A 302 1.61 0.11 28.67
C ALA A 302 2.33 1.00 27.62
N LYS A 303 1.60 1.77 26.80
CA LYS A 303 2.13 2.53 25.64
C LYS A 303 2.78 1.66 24.55
N THR A 304 2.65 0.34 24.63
CA THR A 304 2.96 -0.61 23.56
C THR A 304 1.70 -0.88 22.75
N SER A 305 1.82 -1.39 21.53
CA SER A 305 0.64 -1.82 20.76
C SER A 305 0.20 -3.24 21.09
N THR A 306 -1.04 -3.56 20.76
CA THR A 306 -1.61 -4.90 20.69
C THR A 306 -2.22 -5.09 19.31
N ALA A 307 -1.89 -6.19 18.65
CA ALA A 307 -2.42 -6.52 17.33
C ALA A 307 -3.62 -7.45 17.47
N HIS A 308 -4.75 -7.04 16.92
CA HIS A 308 -5.98 -7.81 16.83
C HIS A 308 -6.21 -8.14 15.36
N LYS A 309 -6.42 -9.41 15.04
CA LYS A 309 -6.56 -9.87 13.66
C LYS A 309 -7.89 -10.56 13.47
N ASP A 310 -8.54 -10.24 12.37
CA ASP A 310 -9.66 -11.03 11.87
C ASP A 310 -9.41 -11.36 10.40
N LYS A 311 -9.71 -12.60 10.03
CA LYS A 311 -9.46 -13.09 8.67
C LYS A 311 -10.59 -12.63 7.78
N PHE A 312 -10.26 -11.71 6.89
CA PHE A 312 -11.14 -11.39 5.79
C PHE A 312 -10.88 -12.43 4.68
N LYS A 313 -11.92 -13.02 4.09
CA LYS A 313 -11.75 -13.84 2.87
C LYS A 313 -11.61 -12.92 1.65
N VAL A 314 -10.61 -12.03 1.66
CA VAL A 314 -10.54 -10.97 0.64
C VAL A 314 -9.91 -11.49 -0.65
N GLY A 315 -9.10 -12.54 -0.58
CA GLY A 315 -8.36 -13.05 -1.73
C GLY A 315 -7.23 -12.11 -2.16
N SER A 316 -6.45 -12.51 -3.17
CA SER A 316 -5.32 -11.72 -3.69
C SER A 316 -5.76 -10.66 -4.70
N ALA A 317 -4.96 -9.60 -4.87
CA ALA A 317 -5.14 -8.51 -5.83
C ALA A 317 -6.30 -7.53 -5.50
N LEU A 318 -6.20 -6.90 -4.32
CA LEU A 318 -7.21 -6.05 -3.72
C LEU A 318 -7.09 -4.58 -4.13
N ALA A 319 -8.18 -4.04 -4.65
CA ALA A 319 -8.52 -2.63 -4.48
C ALA A 319 -9.16 -2.46 -3.11
N TRP A 320 -8.77 -1.40 -2.41
CA TRP A 320 -9.30 -1.09 -1.09
C TRP A 320 -9.43 0.42 -0.92
N ALA A 321 -10.32 0.81 -0.04
CA ALA A 321 -10.38 2.16 0.49
C ALA A 321 -10.79 2.08 1.96
N VAL A 322 -10.39 3.05 2.77
CA VAL A 322 -10.84 3.16 4.16
C VAL A 322 -11.31 4.58 4.42
N CYS A 323 -12.35 4.68 5.23
CA CYS A 323 -12.87 5.92 5.77
C CYS A 323 -13.28 5.65 7.22
N ASP A 324 -12.51 6.18 8.17
CA ASP A 324 -12.73 5.99 9.61
C ASP A 324 -12.84 4.50 9.99
N ASP A 325 -13.99 4.03 10.48
CA ASP A 325 -14.25 2.63 10.81
C ASP A 325 -14.76 1.78 9.64
N ARG A 326 -14.87 2.36 8.44
CA ARG A 326 -15.39 1.67 7.26
C ARG A 326 -14.29 1.27 6.31
N ILE A 327 -14.36 0.03 5.84
CA ILE A 327 -13.42 -0.56 4.89
C ILE A 327 -14.18 -1.03 3.65
N ALA A 328 -13.71 -0.60 2.49
CA ALA A 328 -14.16 -1.03 1.18
C ALA A 328 -13.15 -1.99 0.58
N LEU A 329 -13.62 -3.11 0.03
CA LEU A 329 -12.75 -4.12 -0.57
C LEU A 329 -13.35 -4.64 -1.86
N GLY A 330 -12.51 -4.76 -2.88
CA GLY A 330 -12.87 -5.29 -4.18
C GLY A 330 -11.63 -5.86 -4.86
N GLY A 331 -11.79 -6.72 -5.86
CA GLY A 331 -10.65 -7.28 -6.58
C GLY A 331 -11.10 -8.33 -7.59
N SER A 332 -10.17 -9.16 -8.06
CA SER A 332 -10.48 -10.18 -9.06
C SER A 332 -11.35 -11.32 -8.52
N PHE A 333 -11.18 -11.67 -7.24
CA PHE A 333 -11.93 -12.77 -6.61
C PHE A 333 -13.24 -12.31 -5.97
N LEU A 334 -13.29 -11.06 -5.51
CA LEU A 334 -14.50 -10.43 -5.01
C LEU A 334 -15.34 -9.95 -6.20
N ARG A 335 -16.18 -10.86 -6.72
CA ARG A 335 -17.13 -10.57 -7.80
C ARG A 335 -17.97 -9.33 -7.54
N GLU A 336 -18.29 -9.06 -6.27
CA GLU A 336 -18.97 -7.84 -5.82
C GLU A 336 -18.13 -7.16 -4.75
N PRO A 337 -17.78 -5.86 -4.92
CA PRO A 337 -17.11 -5.11 -3.88
C PRO A 337 -17.99 -5.01 -2.62
N ARG A 338 -17.34 -5.02 -1.46
CA ARG A 338 -17.99 -5.03 -0.16
C ARG A 338 -17.57 -3.81 0.65
N LEU A 339 -18.55 -3.23 1.32
CA LEU A 339 -18.34 -2.25 2.38
C LEU A 339 -18.63 -2.93 3.71
N SER A 340 -17.70 -2.82 4.64
CA SER A 340 -17.83 -3.37 5.99
C SER A 340 -17.41 -2.35 7.03
N ARG A 341 -17.93 -2.49 8.24
CA ARG A 341 -17.57 -1.69 9.41
C ARG A 341 -16.68 -2.54 10.31
N VAL A 342 -15.56 -1.97 10.74
CA VAL A 342 -14.65 -2.57 11.71
C VAL A 342 -15.17 -2.25 13.10
N VAL A 343 -15.55 -3.27 13.85
CA VAL A 343 -16.06 -3.14 15.23
C VAL A 343 -15.14 -3.89 16.18
N GLN A 344 -14.59 -3.20 17.16
CA GLN A 344 -13.82 -3.80 18.24
C GLN A 344 -14.76 -4.22 19.38
N ARG A 345 -14.74 -5.49 19.78
CA ARG A 345 -15.56 -6.01 20.86
C ARG A 345 -14.92 -5.69 22.21
N ALA A 346 -15.65 -4.99 23.07
CA ALA A 346 -15.18 -4.55 24.39
C ALA A 346 -14.64 -5.69 25.26
N ASP A 347 -15.28 -6.87 25.23
CA ASP A 347 -15.05 -7.93 26.23
C ASP A 347 -13.94 -8.91 25.84
N SER A 348 -13.57 -8.99 24.56
CA SER A 348 -12.60 -9.97 24.04
C SER A 348 -11.37 -9.33 23.40
N GLY A 349 -11.40 -8.00 23.19
CA GLY A 349 -10.43 -7.31 22.35
C GLY A 349 -10.45 -7.76 20.89
N SER A 350 -11.29 -8.72 20.51
CA SER A 350 -11.40 -9.18 19.12
C SER A 350 -12.04 -8.10 18.26
N ILE A 351 -11.68 -8.08 16.98
CA ILE A 351 -12.35 -7.26 15.98
C ILE A 351 -13.31 -8.14 15.20
N THR A 352 -14.42 -7.56 14.78
CA THR A 352 -15.35 -8.17 13.83
C THR A 352 -15.68 -7.19 12.73
N LEU A 353 -15.98 -7.75 11.56
CA LEU A 353 -16.36 -6.97 10.39
C LEU A 353 -17.85 -7.13 10.16
N GLU A 354 -18.59 -6.06 10.43
CA GLU A 354 -20.03 -6.03 10.20
C GLU A 354 -20.30 -5.64 8.74
N PRO A 355 -21.07 -6.43 7.98
CA PRO A 355 -21.41 -6.08 6.61
C PRO A 355 -22.27 -4.81 6.61
N VAL A 356 -21.86 -3.82 5.82
CA VAL A 356 -22.60 -2.55 5.67
C VAL A 356 -23.35 -2.55 4.34
N ALA A 357 -22.67 -2.92 3.26
CA ALA A 357 -23.26 -2.95 1.94
C ALA A 357 -22.52 -3.90 0.98
N VAL A 358 -23.26 -4.47 0.05
CA VAL A 358 -22.71 -5.14 -1.14
C VAL A 358 -22.98 -4.26 -2.34
N LEU A 359 -21.91 -3.88 -3.04
CA LEU A 359 -21.99 -2.96 -4.18
C LEU A 359 -22.26 -3.77 -5.46
N PRO A 360 -23.36 -3.49 -6.17
CA PRO A 360 -23.72 -4.25 -7.37
C PRO A 360 -22.62 -4.25 -8.43
N ASN A 361 -22.23 -5.43 -8.90
CA ASN A 361 -21.33 -5.61 -10.03
C ASN A 361 -21.88 -6.69 -10.97
N ALA A 362 -22.94 -6.33 -11.72
CA ALA A 362 -23.66 -7.26 -12.59
C ALA A 362 -22.75 -7.94 -13.63
N ALA A 363 -21.71 -7.24 -14.09
CA ALA A 363 -20.75 -7.75 -15.06
C ALA A 363 -19.70 -8.71 -14.42
N LYS A 364 -19.65 -8.80 -13.08
CA LYS A 364 -18.70 -9.63 -12.32
C LYS A 364 -17.24 -9.37 -12.72
N LEU A 365 -16.95 -8.12 -13.06
CA LEU A 365 -15.63 -7.67 -13.50
C LEU A 365 -14.74 -7.40 -12.30
N ARG A 366 -13.43 -7.49 -12.48
CA ARG A 366 -12.48 -7.08 -11.46
C ARG A 366 -12.66 -5.62 -11.08
N VAL A 367 -12.58 -5.34 -9.78
CA VAL A 367 -12.45 -3.97 -9.26
C VAL A 367 -10.99 -3.52 -9.38
N SER A 368 -10.78 -2.46 -10.15
CA SER A 368 -9.46 -1.87 -10.40
C SER A 368 -9.08 -0.83 -9.34
N ALA A 369 -10.03 -0.04 -8.87
CA ALA A 369 -9.81 0.98 -7.85
C ALA A 369 -11.09 1.28 -7.05
N LEU A 370 -10.90 1.75 -5.81
CA LEU A 370 -11.97 2.16 -4.89
C LEU A 370 -11.60 3.51 -4.27
N ALA A 371 -12.60 4.35 -4.01
CA ALA A 371 -12.45 5.57 -3.22
C ALA A 371 -13.70 5.88 -2.40
N PHE A 372 -13.47 6.64 -1.34
CA PHE A 372 -14.52 7.21 -0.51
C PHE A 372 -14.61 8.72 -0.66
N VAL A 373 -15.83 9.20 -0.42
CA VAL A 373 -16.12 10.55 0.03
C VAL A 373 -16.93 10.43 1.29
N ALA A 374 -16.51 11.13 2.34
CA ALA A 374 -17.07 11.00 3.67
C ALA A 374 -17.74 12.30 4.10
N PRO A 375 -18.90 12.23 4.78
CA PRO A 375 -19.51 13.43 5.35
C PRO A 375 -18.55 14.05 6.38
N GLY A 376 -18.53 15.38 6.44
CA GLY A 376 -17.61 16.14 7.30
C GLY A 376 -16.18 16.26 6.75
N ALA A 377 -15.87 15.68 5.58
CA ALA A 377 -14.57 15.85 4.92
C ALA A 377 -14.75 16.33 3.45
N PRO A 378 -14.60 17.65 3.16
CA PRO A 378 -14.38 18.76 4.11
C PRO A 378 -15.56 19.00 5.05
N ALA A 379 -15.38 19.83 6.09
CA ALA A 379 -16.38 20.04 7.16
C ALA A 379 -17.80 20.39 6.68
N PHE A 380 -17.93 21.01 5.50
CA PHE A 380 -19.21 21.34 4.89
C PHE A 380 -19.85 20.19 4.11
N ASN A 381 -19.10 19.14 3.76
CA ASN A 381 -19.59 18.04 2.94
C ASN A 381 -20.64 17.24 3.71
N THR A 382 -21.85 17.19 3.16
CA THR A 382 -22.96 16.41 3.73
C THR A 382 -23.09 15.01 3.11
N ARG A 383 -22.35 14.73 2.03
CA ARG A 383 -22.53 13.53 1.21
C ARG A 383 -21.55 12.42 1.56
N SER A 384 -22.00 11.19 1.39
CA SER A 384 -21.18 9.99 1.54
C SER A 384 -21.25 9.15 0.27
N TYR A 385 -20.14 9.04 -0.45
CA TYR A 385 -20.08 8.27 -1.69
C TYR A 385 -19.04 7.16 -1.62
N MET A 386 -19.39 6.03 -2.23
CA MET A 386 -18.43 5.02 -2.65
C MET A 386 -18.25 5.11 -4.16
N ILE A 387 -17.01 5.16 -4.62
CA ILE A 387 -16.70 5.09 -6.05
C ILE A 387 -16.02 3.76 -6.34
N VAL A 388 -16.59 3.01 -7.28
CA VAL A 388 -16.06 1.72 -7.74
C VAL A 388 -15.65 1.85 -9.20
N PHE A 389 -14.38 1.59 -9.50
CA PHE A 389 -13.88 1.59 -10.88
C PHE A 389 -13.48 0.18 -11.30
N LEU A 390 -14.04 -0.29 -12.42
CA LEU A 390 -13.90 -1.66 -12.91
C LEU A 390 -12.86 -1.78 -14.03
N GLU A 391 -12.41 -3.01 -14.31
CA GLU A 391 -11.39 -3.29 -15.32
C GLU A 391 -11.84 -3.03 -16.78
N ASN A 392 -13.13 -2.76 -17.02
CA ASN A 392 -13.64 -2.33 -18.33
C ASN A 392 -13.61 -0.80 -18.52
N GLY A 393 -13.05 -0.04 -17.56
CA GLY A 393 -12.97 1.43 -17.65
C GLY A 393 -14.23 2.17 -17.19
N ILE A 394 -15.17 1.48 -16.54
CA ILE A 394 -16.40 2.09 -16.02
C ILE A 394 -16.26 2.34 -14.51
N GLY A 395 -16.51 3.59 -14.12
CA GLY A 395 -16.70 4.02 -12.74
C GLY A 395 -18.18 4.12 -12.39
N THR A 396 -18.58 3.61 -11.23
CA THR A 396 -19.93 3.78 -10.66
C THR A 396 -19.84 4.46 -9.31
N ILE A 397 -20.71 5.42 -9.07
CA ILE A 397 -20.81 6.19 -7.83
C ILE A 397 -22.07 5.73 -7.11
N TYR A 398 -21.91 5.30 -5.86
CA TYR A 398 -22.99 4.86 -5.00
C TYR A 398 -23.15 5.82 -3.83
N ASP A 399 -24.39 6.18 -3.52
CA ASP A 399 -24.70 6.88 -2.28
C ASP A 399 -24.72 5.88 -1.12
N VAL A 400 -23.93 6.17 -0.09
CA VAL A 400 -23.77 5.34 1.12
C VAL A 400 -24.00 6.15 2.40
N GLN A 401 -24.72 7.27 2.31
CA GLN A 401 -25.01 8.20 3.42
C GLN A 401 -25.81 7.54 4.54
N THR A 402 -26.68 6.58 4.19
CA THR A 402 -27.27 5.65 5.14
C THR A 402 -27.48 4.35 4.40
N PRO A 403 -26.99 3.20 4.89
CA PRO A 403 -27.35 1.91 4.29
C PRO A 403 -28.87 1.85 4.22
N SER A 404 -29.41 1.75 3.01
CA SER A 404 -30.83 1.47 2.84
C SER A 404 -31.15 0.19 3.60
N THR A 405 -32.39 0.01 4.01
CA THR A 405 -32.89 -1.26 4.60
C THR A 405 -32.63 -2.48 3.68
N GLN A 406 -32.15 -2.28 2.46
CA GLN A 406 -31.92 -3.29 1.43
C GLN A 406 -30.45 -3.76 1.29
N ASN A 407 -29.52 -3.36 2.18
CA ASN A 407 -28.07 -3.74 2.12
C ASN A 407 -27.37 -3.45 0.78
N THR A 408 -28.04 -2.76 -0.13
CA THR A 408 -27.62 -2.51 -1.51
C THR A 408 -27.70 -1.01 -1.74
N PRO A 409 -26.55 -0.32 -1.88
CA PRO A 409 -26.50 1.11 -2.13
C PRO A 409 -27.13 1.47 -3.47
N GLN A 410 -27.75 2.65 -3.55
CA GLN A 410 -28.25 3.19 -4.81
C GLN A 410 -27.09 3.74 -5.63
N ALA A 411 -27.00 3.33 -6.89
CA ALA A 411 -26.11 3.98 -7.85
C ALA A 411 -26.71 5.35 -8.23
N VAL A 412 -25.95 6.42 -8.00
CA VAL A 412 -26.36 7.79 -8.37
C VAL A 412 -25.86 8.17 -9.75
N SER A 413 -24.74 7.59 -10.21
CA SER A 413 -24.20 7.86 -11.53
C SER A 413 -23.19 6.82 -11.97
N GLY A 414 -22.99 6.71 -13.29
CA GLY A 414 -21.92 5.96 -13.92
C GLY A 414 -21.14 6.86 -14.88
N PHE A 415 -19.85 6.58 -15.03
CA PHE A 415 -18.99 7.29 -15.98
C PHE A 415 -18.00 6.32 -16.62
N ALA A 416 -17.65 6.58 -17.88
CA ALA A 416 -16.69 5.77 -18.61
C ALA A 416 -15.43 6.60 -18.89
N ASP A 417 -14.28 5.98 -18.65
CA ASP A 417 -12.98 6.53 -19.03
C ASP A 417 -12.50 5.88 -20.32
N THR A 418 -12.63 6.62 -21.41
CA THR A 418 -12.29 6.16 -22.77
C THR A 418 -10.80 5.90 -22.97
N ASP A 419 -9.95 6.47 -22.12
CA ASP A 419 -8.50 6.36 -22.25
C ASP A 419 -7.90 5.31 -21.31
N TYR A 420 -8.75 4.61 -20.56
CA TYR A 420 -8.34 3.51 -19.72
C TYR A 420 -7.91 2.32 -20.58
N ALA A 421 -6.61 2.03 -20.58
CA ALA A 421 -6.01 0.95 -21.38
C ALA A 421 -6.04 -0.44 -20.69
N GLY A 422 -6.86 -0.60 -19.65
CA GLY A 422 -6.94 -1.85 -18.88
C GLY A 422 -6.02 -1.90 -17.66
N HIS A 423 -6.14 -2.99 -16.90
CA HIS A 423 -5.40 -3.16 -15.65
C HIS A 423 -3.92 -3.49 -15.89
N ARG A 424 -3.02 -2.76 -15.22
CA ARG A 424 -1.58 -3.02 -15.20
C ARG A 424 -1.10 -3.22 -13.77
N VAL A 425 -0.46 -4.35 -13.49
CA VAL A 425 0.02 -4.69 -12.14
C VAL A 425 1.11 -3.73 -11.67
N ASP A 426 2.03 -3.35 -12.57
CA ASP A 426 3.17 -2.48 -12.27
C ASP A 426 2.81 -0.98 -12.27
N ALA A 427 1.58 -0.65 -12.68
CA ALA A 427 1.06 0.72 -12.72
C ALA A 427 -0.45 0.67 -12.46
N PRO A 428 -0.87 0.30 -11.23
CA PRO A 428 -2.29 0.20 -10.90
C PRO A 428 -2.95 1.57 -11.03
N LEU A 429 -4.20 1.57 -11.47
CA LEU A 429 -5.02 2.77 -11.51
C LEU A 429 -5.18 3.32 -10.08
N CYS A 430 -4.92 4.61 -9.89
CA CYS A 430 -5.23 5.29 -8.65
C CYS A 430 -6.38 6.27 -8.89
N ILE A 431 -7.33 6.28 -7.95
CA ILE A 431 -8.45 7.20 -7.93
C ILE A 431 -8.28 8.15 -6.75
N LEU A 432 -8.42 9.44 -7.01
CA LEU A 432 -8.44 10.48 -5.98
C LEU A 432 -9.81 11.16 -5.99
N THR A 433 -10.25 11.61 -4.82
CA THR A 433 -11.52 12.33 -4.67
C THR A 433 -11.27 13.69 -4.02
N ALA A 434 -12.12 14.65 -4.38
CA ALA A 434 -12.20 15.94 -3.74
C ALA A 434 -13.65 16.43 -3.74
N VAL A 435 -14.02 17.19 -2.71
CA VAL A 435 -15.32 17.85 -2.66
C VAL A 435 -15.11 19.34 -2.52
N ARG A 436 -15.86 20.11 -3.30
CA ARG A 436 -15.86 21.58 -3.29
C ARG A 436 -17.25 22.14 -3.09
N GLY A 437 -17.33 23.43 -2.81
CA GLY A 437 -18.59 24.15 -2.65
C GLY A 437 -18.89 24.41 -1.17
N GLN A 438 -20.16 24.24 -0.81
CA GLN A 438 -20.70 24.48 0.53
C GLN A 438 -21.71 23.38 0.86
N ALA A 439 -22.14 23.33 2.11
CA ALA A 439 -23.13 22.35 2.56
C ALA A 439 -24.38 22.37 1.66
N TYR A 440 -24.82 21.18 1.26
CA TYR A 440 -25.96 20.92 0.34
C TYR A 440 -25.78 21.40 -1.10
N HIS A 441 -24.62 21.97 -1.42
CA HIS A 441 -24.23 22.41 -2.76
C HIS A 441 -22.83 21.86 -3.10
N GLU A 442 -22.57 20.64 -2.66
CA GLU A 442 -21.31 19.96 -2.87
C GLU A 442 -21.14 19.54 -4.33
N VAL A 443 -19.92 19.70 -4.82
CA VAL A 443 -19.51 19.23 -6.15
C VAL A 443 -18.37 18.24 -5.98
N LEU A 444 -18.60 17.00 -6.39
CA LEU A 444 -17.59 15.94 -6.42
C LEU A 444 -16.62 16.14 -7.58
N ARG A 445 -15.32 15.97 -7.31
CA ARG A 445 -14.28 15.76 -8.32
C ARG A 445 -13.61 14.41 -8.13
N ILE A 446 -13.29 13.77 -9.25
CA ILE A 446 -12.57 12.50 -9.32
C ILE A 446 -11.38 12.66 -10.25
N ALA A 447 -10.18 12.31 -9.80
CA ALA A 447 -9.01 12.21 -10.68
C ALA A 447 -8.63 10.74 -10.87
N LEU A 448 -8.40 10.36 -12.13
CA LEU A 448 -7.87 9.05 -12.51
C LEU A 448 -6.41 9.19 -12.95
N LEU A 449 -5.51 8.50 -12.25
CA LEU A 449 -4.09 8.48 -12.56
C LEU A 449 -3.75 7.26 -13.43
N ARG A 450 -3.22 7.51 -14.62
CA ARG A 450 -2.91 6.48 -15.62
C ARG A 450 -1.47 6.65 -16.10
N GLY A 451 -0.52 6.10 -15.35
CA GLY A 451 0.92 6.27 -15.65
C GLY A 451 1.30 7.76 -15.61
N PRO A 452 1.77 8.37 -16.72
CA PRO A 452 2.17 9.78 -16.76
C PRO A 452 0.99 10.77 -16.88
N ASN A 453 -0.23 10.29 -17.10
CA ASN A 453 -1.40 11.12 -17.42
C ASN A 453 -2.41 11.13 -16.28
N VAL A 454 -3.11 12.26 -16.12
CA VAL A 454 -4.22 12.40 -15.17
C VAL A 454 -5.43 13.01 -15.87
N THR A 455 -6.59 12.38 -15.74
CA THR A 455 -7.87 12.96 -16.16
C THR A 455 -8.72 13.29 -14.93
N VAL A 456 -9.33 14.46 -14.95
CA VAL A 456 -10.23 14.93 -13.89
C VAL A 456 -11.66 15.00 -14.40
N TYR A 457 -12.55 14.40 -13.63
CA TYR A 457 -14.00 14.47 -13.80
C TYR A 457 -14.61 15.32 -12.69
N GLU A 458 -15.67 16.03 -13.03
CA GLU A 458 -16.45 16.84 -12.11
C GLU A 458 -17.93 16.47 -12.20
N GLN A 459 -18.59 16.45 -11.06
CA GLN A 459 -20.04 16.32 -10.99
C GLN A 459 -20.72 17.54 -11.64
N SER A 460 -21.58 17.25 -12.60
CA SER A 460 -22.64 18.13 -13.10
C SER A 460 -23.98 17.65 -12.58
N GLY A 461 -24.90 18.59 -12.32
CA GLY A 461 -26.21 18.29 -11.72
C GLY A 461 -26.17 18.04 -10.21
N LYS A 462 -27.34 17.72 -9.64
CA LYS A 462 -27.54 17.47 -8.22
C LYS A 462 -27.77 15.97 -7.98
N ALA A 463 -27.24 15.45 -6.88
CA ALA A 463 -27.45 14.06 -6.46
C ALA A 463 -28.94 13.69 -6.35
N ASP A 464 -29.72 14.54 -5.67
CA ASP A 464 -31.15 14.30 -5.48
C ASP A 464 -32.00 14.76 -6.68
N GLY A 465 -31.38 15.37 -7.70
CA GLY A 465 -32.07 15.95 -8.85
C GLY A 465 -32.30 14.99 -10.02
N GLY A 466 -31.88 13.73 -9.90
CA GLY A 466 -31.96 12.74 -10.97
C GLY A 466 -31.09 13.05 -12.21
N ASN A 467 -30.25 14.09 -12.14
CA ASN A 467 -29.42 14.57 -13.24
C ASN A 467 -27.91 14.55 -12.91
N PHE A 468 -27.50 13.78 -11.90
CA PHE A 468 -26.10 13.63 -11.53
C PHE A 468 -25.32 12.94 -12.67
N GLN A 469 -24.31 13.63 -13.18
CA GLN A 469 -23.39 13.12 -14.20
C GLN A 469 -21.95 13.51 -13.88
N MET A 470 -20.99 12.66 -14.23
CA MET A 470 -19.57 13.05 -14.19
C MET A 470 -19.14 13.53 -15.57
N VAL A 471 -18.66 14.76 -15.64
CA VAL A 471 -18.18 15.40 -16.87
C VAL A 471 -16.66 15.48 -16.82
N ARG A 472 -15.99 15.10 -17.90
CA ARG A 472 -14.54 15.23 -18.06
C ARG A 472 -14.19 16.72 -18.18
N VAL A 473 -13.44 17.28 -17.23
CA VAL A 473 -13.15 18.72 -17.16
C VAL A 473 -11.70 19.09 -17.40
N ALA A 474 -10.76 18.16 -17.19
CA ALA A 474 -9.36 18.42 -17.47
C ALA A 474 -8.61 17.14 -17.85
N ASP A 475 -7.69 17.29 -18.79
CA ASP A 475 -6.73 16.26 -19.19
C ASP A 475 -5.33 16.80 -19.07
N LEU A 476 -4.58 16.22 -18.15
CA LEU A 476 -3.21 16.59 -17.88
C LEU A 476 -2.32 15.47 -18.42
N TYR A 477 -1.78 15.68 -19.62
CA TYR A 477 -0.85 14.73 -20.24
C TYR A 477 0.58 15.01 -19.80
N ASP A 478 1.32 13.93 -19.57
CA ASP A 478 2.76 13.98 -19.29
C ASP A 478 3.17 14.87 -18.09
N VAL A 479 2.41 14.77 -16.99
CA VAL A 479 2.55 15.68 -15.83
C VAL A 479 3.86 15.54 -15.07
N GLN A 480 4.62 14.48 -15.33
CA GLN A 480 5.94 14.21 -14.74
C GLN A 480 7.03 13.98 -15.79
N GLU A 481 6.86 14.60 -16.95
CA GLU A 481 7.89 14.69 -17.97
C GLU A 481 8.45 13.36 -18.52
N GLY A 482 7.56 12.44 -18.86
CA GLY A 482 7.81 11.11 -19.40
C GLY A 482 7.72 10.03 -18.34
N ASP A 483 7.71 10.42 -17.07
CA ASP A 483 7.68 9.52 -15.94
C ASP A 483 6.25 9.24 -15.44
N ALA A 484 6.04 8.05 -14.88
CA ALA A 484 4.78 7.69 -14.29
C ALA A 484 4.56 8.45 -12.97
N VAL A 485 3.33 8.93 -12.76
CA VAL A 485 2.92 9.55 -11.50
C VAL A 485 2.98 8.50 -10.39
N LYS A 486 3.87 8.72 -9.42
CA LYS A 486 4.03 7.89 -8.22
C LYS A 486 3.02 8.27 -7.16
N HIS A 487 2.88 9.57 -6.92
CA HIS A 487 1.90 10.11 -5.97
C HIS A 487 1.20 11.32 -6.58
N ALA A 488 -0.07 11.50 -6.21
CA ALA A 488 -0.78 12.74 -6.44
C ALA A 488 -1.79 12.99 -5.33
N ALA A 489 -2.17 14.26 -5.18
CA ALA A 489 -3.19 14.67 -4.25
C ALA A 489 -3.93 15.91 -4.79
N PHE A 490 -5.24 15.96 -4.57
CA PHE A 490 -6.00 17.19 -4.81
C PHE A 490 -5.59 18.26 -3.81
N LEU A 491 -5.51 19.50 -4.28
CA LEU A 491 -5.21 20.70 -3.50
C LEU A 491 -6.41 21.66 -3.52
N GLN A 492 -6.51 22.49 -2.49
CA GLN A 492 -7.44 23.63 -2.44
C GLN A 492 -8.88 23.21 -2.75
N ASN A 493 -9.40 22.20 -2.03
CA ASN A 493 -10.73 21.62 -2.25
C ASN A 493 -10.95 21.20 -3.71
N GLY A 494 -9.97 20.54 -4.31
CA GLY A 494 -10.02 20.06 -5.69
C GLY A 494 -9.84 21.12 -6.78
N LEU A 495 -9.47 22.36 -6.46
CA LEU A 495 -9.13 23.40 -7.44
C LEU A 495 -7.72 23.24 -8.02
N GLY A 496 -6.88 22.40 -7.41
CA GLY A 496 -5.55 22.08 -7.90
C GLY A 496 -5.21 20.60 -7.76
N LEU A 497 -4.11 20.21 -8.39
CA LEU A 497 -3.54 18.87 -8.28
C LEU A 497 -2.03 18.97 -8.07
N ALA A 498 -1.52 18.28 -7.04
CA ALA A 498 -0.10 18.05 -6.84
C ALA A 498 0.28 16.67 -7.39
N THR A 499 1.40 16.56 -8.09
CA THR A 499 1.91 15.25 -8.58
C THR A 499 3.42 15.12 -8.36
N SER A 500 3.89 13.88 -8.22
CA SER A 500 5.31 13.51 -8.20
C SER A 500 5.57 12.19 -8.96
N GLY A 501 6.76 12.05 -9.56
CA GLY A 501 7.19 10.88 -10.34
C GLY A 501 8.06 9.87 -9.58
N HIS A 502 8.52 8.82 -10.27
CA HIS A 502 9.44 7.77 -9.81
C HIS A 502 10.93 8.10 -10.00
N ALA A 503 11.36 8.78 -11.07
CA ALA A 503 12.76 8.96 -11.46
C ALA A 503 13.44 10.19 -10.82
N ASP A 504 14.76 10.15 -10.59
CA ASP A 504 15.56 11.20 -9.93
C ASP A 504 15.59 12.54 -10.71
N GLY A 505 14.61 13.40 -10.40
CA GLY A 505 14.50 14.81 -10.84
C GLY A 505 13.35 15.51 -10.12
N ARG A 506 13.02 15.00 -8.93
CA ARG A 506 11.68 14.95 -8.34
C ARG A 506 11.33 16.27 -7.69
N HIS A 507 10.29 16.88 -8.22
CA HIS A 507 9.65 18.04 -7.67
C HIS A 507 8.16 17.76 -7.56
N VAL A 508 7.52 18.38 -6.59
CA VAL A 508 6.07 18.38 -6.55
C VAL A 508 5.61 19.41 -7.56
N ARG A 509 4.97 18.94 -8.64
CA ARG A 509 4.41 19.80 -9.69
C ARG A 509 2.96 20.09 -9.35
N MET A 510 2.61 21.36 -9.33
CA MET A 510 1.27 21.84 -8.93
C MET A 510 0.54 22.39 -10.15
N PHE A 511 -0.64 21.87 -10.43
CA PHE A 511 -1.47 22.18 -11.59
C PHE A 511 -2.79 22.80 -11.17
N THR A 512 -3.16 23.93 -11.76
CA THR A 512 -4.49 24.51 -11.56
C THR A 512 -5.52 23.75 -12.40
N LEU A 513 -6.68 23.47 -11.81
CA LEU A 513 -7.80 22.85 -12.50
C LEU A 513 -8.86 23.90 -12.82
N PRO A 514 -9.69 23.71 -13.87
CA PRO A 514 -10.70 24.68 -14.26
C PRO A 514 -11.65 25.05 -13.12
N SER A 515 -12.00 26.33 -13.04
CA SER A 515 -12.97 26.88 -12.09
C SER A 515 -14.41 26.60 -12.55
N PRO A 516 -15.42 26.61 -11.64
CA PRO A 516 -16.80 26.30 -11.99
C PRO A 516 -17.31 27.10 -13.19
N GLY A 517 -17.95 26.43 -14.15
CA GLY A 517 -18.62 27.06 -15.29
C GLY A 517 -17.69 27.63 -16.37
N LYS A 518 -16.37 27.39 -16.28
CA LYS A 518 -15.44 27.72 -17.36
C LYS A 518 -14.76 26.42 -17.83
N ALA A 519 -14.98 26.06 -19.10
CA ALA A 519 -14.13 25.08 -19.75
C ALA A 519 -12.71 25.66 -19.88
N ALA A 520 -11.71 24.77 -19.87
CA ALA A 520 -10.28 25.11 -19.99
C ALA A 520 -9.97 25.86 -21.29
#